data_AF-A0A071M367-F1
#
_entry.id   AF-A0A071M367-F1
#
_cell.length_a   1.000
_cell.length_b   1.000
_cell.length_c   1.000
_cell.angle_alpha   90.00
_cell.angle_beta   90.00
_cell.angle_gamma   90.00
#
_symmetry.space_group_name_H-M   'P 1'
#
loop_
_entity.id
_entity.type
_entity.pdbx_description
1 polymer ?
#
loop_
_entity_poly.entity_id
_entity_poly.type
_entity_poly.pdbx_seq_one_letter_code
_entity_poly.pdbx_strand_id
1 'polypeptide(L)'
;MKKSMSLRVAVIASAVAVYSVYMHIDQLISGCMWVRGRQRCSFENSANFEGWMNLDLLITCCWVAAAVVGWISVAQVAKKPE
;
A
#
# COMPACT_ATOMS: atom_id res chain seq x y z
N MET A 1 -16.67 14.95 -16.62
CA MET A 1 -16.52 13.49 -16.37
C MET A 1 -15.22 13.06 -15.66
N LYS A 2 -14.04 13.61 -16.01
CA LYS A 2 -12.73 13.20 -15.42
C LYS A 2 -12.58 13.39 -13.89
N LYS A 3 -13.25 14.40 -13.32
CA LYS A 3 -13.19 14.73 -11.87
C LYS A 3 -13.66 13.59 -10.96
N SER A 4 -14.73 12.88 -11.36
CA SER A 4 -15.25 11.71 -10.65
C SER A 4 -14.28 10.52 -10.70
N MET A 5 -13.59 10.34 -11.82
CA MET A 5 -12.66 9.22 -12.00
C MET A 5 -11.38 9.39 -11.16
N SER A 6 -10.78 10.58 -11.13
CA SER A 6 -9.61 10.85 -10.28
C SER A 6 -9.93 10.72 -8.79
N LEU A 7 -11.12 11.16 -8.35
CA LEU A 7 -11.55 11.00 -6.97
C LEU A 7 -11.69 9.52 -6.59
N ARG A 8 -12.34 8.71 -7.45
CA ARG A 8 -12.49 7.28 -7.22
C ARG A 8 -11.14 6.58 -7.10
N VAL A 9 -10.20 6.89 -7.99
CA VAL A 9 -8.85 6.31 -7.94
C VAL A 9 -8.11 6.72 -6.67
N ALA A 10 -8.19 7.99 -6.26
CA ALA A 10 -7.56 8.46 -5.03
C ALA A 10 -8.12 7.76 -3.78
N VAL A 11 -9.44 7.57 -3.71
CA VAL A 11 -10.09 6.86 -2.60
C VAL A 11 -9.68 5.38 -2.57
N ILE A 12 -9.70 4.69 -3.71
CA ILE A 12 -9.28 3.29 -3.80
C ILE A 12 -7.80 3.14 -3.39
N ALA A 13 -6.92 3.98 -3.94
CA ALA A 13 -5.49 3.95 -3.60
C ALA A 13 -5.27 4.22 -2.10
N SER A 14 -6.05 5.12 -1.50
CA SER A 14 -5.99 5.40 -0.05
C SER A 14 -6.41 4.20 0.79
N ALA A 15 -7.50 3.53 0.42
CA ALA A 15 -7.95 2.33 1.12
C ALA A 15 -6.90 1.21 1.04
N VAL A 16 -6.31 1.00 -0.14
CA VAL A 16 -5.24 -0.01 -0.33
C VAL A 16 -3.98 0.38 0.44
N ALA A 17 -3.62 1.67 0.49
CA ALA A 17 -2.48 2.15 1.27
C ALA A 17 -2.65 1.86 2.77
N VAL A 18 -3.82 2.20 3.34
CA VAL A 18 -4.12 1.93 4.76
C VAL A 18 -4.08 0.43 5.06
N TYR A 19 -4.69 -0.38 4.20
CA TYR A 19 -4.66 -1.84 4.34
C TYR A 19 -3.23 -2.40 4.27
N SER A 20 -2.42 -1.92 3.32
CA SER A 20 -1.03 -2.36 3.15
C SER A 20 -0.20 -2.01 4.38
N VAL A 21 -0.33 -0.80 4.91
CA VAL A 21 0.35 -0.37 6.15
C VAL A 21 -0.07 -1.25 7.34
N TYR A 22 -1.37 -1.50 7.49
CA TYR A 22 -1.87 -2.37 8.56
C TYR A 22 -1.28 -3.77 8.46
N MET A 23 -1.32 -4.38 7.28
CA MET A 23 -0.78 -5.71 7.04
C MET A 23 0.73 -5.77 7.28
N HIS A 24 1.48 -4.76 6.84
CA HIS A 24 2.92 -4.68 7.07
C HIS A 24 3.25 -4.69 8.57
N ILE A 25 2.53 -3.87 9.36
CA ILE A 25 2.72 -3.80 10.80
C ILE A 25 2.35 -5.13 11.48
N ASP A 26 1.23 -5.74 11.08
CA ASP A 26 0.78 -7.04 11.61
C ASP A 26 1.83 -8.14 11.35
N GLN A 27 2.40 -8.19 10.14
CA GLN A 27 3.45 -9.13 9.77
C GLN A 27 4.76 -8.89 10.54
N LEU A 28 5.10 -7.63 10.77
CA LEU A 28 6.30 -7.24 11.51
C LEU A 28 6.19 -7.62 13.00
N ILE A 29 5.03 -7.42 13.61
CA ILE A 29 4.78 -7.78 15.02
C ILE A 29 4.65 -9.29 15.20
N SER A 30 3.88 -9.96 14.33
CA SER A 30 3.67 -11.40 14.41
C SER A 30 4.92 -12.21 14.05
N GLY A 31 5.87 -11.61 13.32
CA GLY A 31 7.02 -12.31 12.77
C GLY A 31 6.63 -13.39 11.75
N CYS A 32 5.40 -13.33 11.23
CA CYS A 32 4.83 -14.27 10.29
C CYS A 32 4.08 -13.53 9.18
N MET A 33 4.23 -13.99 7.94
CA MET A 33 3.62 -13.36 6.79
C MET A 33 2.95 -14.37 5.86
N TRP A 34 1.89 -13.94 5.18
CA TRP A 34 1.17 -14.76 4.22
C TRP A 34 1.77 -14.60 2.82
N VAL A 35 2.47 -15.64 2.34
CA VAL A 35 3.10 -15.66 1.02
C VAL A 35 2.54 -16.83 0.21
N ARG A 36 1.93 -16.54 -0.94
CA ARG A 36 1.36 -17.54 -1.87
C ARG A 36 0.43 -18.56 -1.19
N GLY A 37 -0.42 -18.10 -0.26
CA GLY A 37 -1.39 -18.95 0.44
C GLY A 37 -0.79 -19.86 1.51
N ARG A 38 0.45 -19.62 1.94
CA ARG A 38 1.03 -20.23 3.14
C ARG A 38 1.60 -19.17 4.07
N GLN A 39 1.43 -19.38 5.37
CA GLN A 39 2.08 -18.59 6.39
C GLN A 39 3.57 -18.97 6.44
N ARG A 40 4.46 -17.98 6.42
CA ARG A 40 5.92 -18.12 6.55
C ARG A 40 6.38 -17.28 7.72
N CYS A 41 7.12 -17.87 8.64
CA CYS A 41 7.59 -17.16 9.82
C CYS A 41 9.10 -16.97 9.83
N SER A 42 9.55 -15.93 10.52
CA SER A 42 10.97 -15.56 10.61
C SER A 42 11.86 -16.68 11.17
N PHE A 43 11.31 -17.54 12.04
CA PHE A 43 12.05 -18.67 12.64
C PHE A 43 12.37 -19.81 11.66
N GLU A 44 11.61 -19.96 10.56
CA GLU A 44 11.85 -21.04 9.59
C GLU A 44 12.95 -20.69 8.58
N ASN A 45 13.08 -19.41 8.22
CA ASN A 45 14.10 -18.91 7.29
C ASN A 45 14.21 -17.38 7.35
N SER A 46 15.03 -16.87 8.27
CA SER A 46 15.17 -15.43 8.53
C SER A 46 15.64 -14.62 7.32
N ALA A 47 16.60 -15.14 6.55
CA ALA A 47 17.14 -14.45 5.37
C ALA A 47 16.09 -14.27 4.25
N ASN A 48 15.25 -15.29 4.01
CA ASN A 48 14.14 -15.11 3.08
C ASN A 48 13.08 -14.18 3.65
N PHE A 49 12.74 -14.32 4.93
CA PHE A 49 11.71 -13.50 5.58
C PHE A 49 12.02 -12.00 5.49
N GLU A 50 13.28 -11.61 5.73
CA GLU A 50 13.73 -10.23 5.60
C GLU A 50 13.59 -9.70 4.16
N GLY A 51 13.90 -10.53 3.15
CA GLY A 51 13.68 -10.20 1.75
C GLY A 51 12.20 -9.98 1.40
N TRP A 52 11.32 -10.84 1.90
CA TRP A 52 9.88 -10.70 1.69
C TRP A 52 9.29 -9.49 2.43
N MET A 53 9.77 -9.21 3.63
CA MET A 53 9.37 -8.04 4.43
C MET A 53 9.82 -6.72 3.77
N ASN A 54 11.03 -6.68 3.19
CA ASN A 54 11.48 -5.54 2.40
C ASN A 54 10.64 -5.33 1.15
N LEU A 55 10.22 -6.40 0.47
CA LEU A 55 9.33 -6.31 -0.69
C LEU A 55 7.94 -5.79 -0.29
N ASP A 56 7.39 -6.30 0.82
CA ASP A 56 6.11 -5.84 1.37
C ASP A 56 6.16 -4.36 1.76
N LEU A 57 7.24 -3.91 2.40
CA LEU A 57 7.48 -2.49 2.71
C LEU A 57 7.53 -1.64 1.44
N LEU A 58 8.23 -2.10 0.39
CA LEU A 58 8.30 -1.41 -0.91
C LEU A 58 6.91 -1.24 -1.54
N ILE A 59 6.09 -2.29 -1.54
CA ILE A 59 4.72 -2.26 -2.06
C ILE A 59 3.86 -1.29 -1.25
N THR A 60 3.97 -1.33 0.08
CA THR A 60 3.28 -0.41 0.98
C THR A 60 3.63 1.04 0.67
N CYS A 61 4.92 1.36 0.54
CA CYS A 61 5.40 2.69 0.16
C CYS A 61 4.86 3.14 -1.20
N CYS A 62 4.82 2.24 -2.20
CA CYS A 62 4.26 2.54 -3.51
C CYS A 62 2.77 2.91 -3.43
N TRP A 63 1.97 2.20 -2.63
CA TRP A 63 0.55 2.53 -2.45
C TRP A 63 0.34 3.85 -1.72
N VAL A 64 1.15 4.14 -0.69
CA VAL A 64 1.11 5.44 0.01
C VAL A 64 1.44 6.57 -0.96
N ALA A 65 2.50 6.43 -1.76
CA ALA A 65 2.87 7.41 -2.78
C ALA A 65 1.75 7.60 -3.81
N ALA A 66 1.14 6.50 -4.29
CA ALA A 66 0.02 6.55 -5.22
C ALA A 66 -1.20 7.29 -4.63
N ALA A 67 -1.51 7.07 -3.35
CA ALA A 67 -2.58 7.78 -2.65
C ALA A 67 -2.30 9.28 -2.59
N VAL A 68 -1.08 9.68 -2.19
CA VAL A 68 -0.66 11.09 -2.11
C VAL A 68 -0.76 11.76 -3.48
N VAL A 69 -0.19 11.15 -4.53
CA VAL A 69 -0.24 11.68 -5.90
C VAL A 69 -1.68 11.74 -6.41
N GLY A 70 -2.51 10.75 -6.08
CA GLY A 70 -3.95 10.75 -6.38
C GLY A 70 -4.67 11.96 -5.81
N TRP A 71 -4.44 12.28 -4.53
CA TRP A 71 -5.03 13.46 -3.88
C TRP A 71 -4.50 14.78 -4.43
N ILE A 72 -3.20 14.88 -4.73
CA ILE A 72 -2.64 16.06 -5.42
C ILE A 72 -3.34 16.26 -6.77
N SER A 73 -3.53 15.19 -7.53
CA SER A 73 -4.23 15.23 -8.83
C SER A 73 -5.68 15.70 -8.67
N VAL A 74 -6.40 15.19 -7.66
CA VAL A 74 -7.77 15.64 -7.34
C VAL A 74 -7.79 17.13 -7.00
N ALA A 75 -6.88 17.60 -6.15
CA ALA A 75 -6.79 19.00 -5.76
C ALA A 75 -6.45 19.93 -6.95
N GLN A 76 -5.56 19.51 -7.85
CA GLN A 76 -5.24 20.28 -9.06
C GLN A 76 -6.43 20.37 -10.03
N VAL A 77 -7.18 19.29 -10.22
CA VAL A 77 -8.42 19.30 -11.01
C VAL A 77 -9.50 20.15 -10.35
N ALA A 78 -9.53 20.25 -9.02
CA ALA A 78 -10.44 21.15 -8.33
C ALA A 78 -10.09 22.63 -8.51
N LYS A 79 -8.81 22.97 -8.67
CA LYS A 79 -8.31 24.35 -8.83
C LYS A 79 -8.40 24.91 -10.26
N LYS A 80 -8.43 24.07 -11.29
CA LYS A 80 -8.67 24.55 -12.67
C LYS A 80 -10.18 24.84 -12.84
N PRO A 81 -10.59 26.10 -13.03
CA PRO A 81 -11.95 26.39 -13.48
C PRO A 81 -12.12 25.82 -14.91
N GLU A 82 -13.26 25.18 -15.17
CA GLU A 82 -13.68 24.80 -16.53
C GLU A 82 -13.94 26.05 -17.38
#